data_AF-A0A484D5M3-F1
#
_entry.id   AF-A0A484D5M3-F1
#
_cell.length_a   1.000
_cell.length_b   1.000
_cell.length_c   1.000
_cell.angle_alpha   90.00
_cell.angle_beta   90.00
_cell.angle_gamma   90.00
#
_symmetry.space_group_name_H-M   'P 1'
#
loop_
_entity.id
_entity.type
_entity.pdbx_description
1 polymer ?
#
loop_
_entity_poly.entity_id
_entity_poly.type
_entity_poly.pdbx_seq_one_letter_code
_entity_poly.pdbx_strand_id
1 'polypeptide(L)'
;MCQRQNMAVANAKPTLKECEVKQCLPQIYKALLTASCLSCPNDPIQFLKSTLMVFQGHDNLHDVDWHKFVADAEQRTAATSLTLMTVDTVYIDPDDPMLSLCLFEKAYCCYRKHLTSSCFRKWKRFTTQSKSDIIELALKMDMAKKRYERKCQLVALTKWSNWVKLHKKMQAVATEKLERLVNAGRLKRIIAAWCNVAKDSKRTKEYFKRLEMGCIEIDNKVHQIGEGCDGLSMLPSRLLLKIFQYLELRDWLNCAEVCCTWKAIIQSGTLWSQINFSVEKDWITESTMKQILQTYRPFVIHLNLRGCTSLKWPSLKYINGL
;
A
#
# COMPACT_ATOMS: atom_id res chain seq x y z
N MET A 1 -48.32 -98.02 -33.58
CA MET A 1 -47.76 -99.06 -32.69
C MET A 1 -46.54 -98.49 -31.98
N CYS A 2 -46.53 -98.63 -30.65
CA CYS A 2 -45.42 -98.40 -29.69
C CYS A 2 -44.04 -98.88 -30.20
N GLN A 3 -42.87 -98.41 -29.75
CA GLN A 3 -42.51 -97.75 -28.48
C GLN A 3 -41.12 -97.09 -28.62
N ARG A 4 -40.91 -96.07 -27.78
CA ARG A 4 -39.66 -95.32 -27.54
C ARG A 4 -38.49 -96.21 -27.11
N GLN A 5 -37.27 -95.85 -27.54
CA GLN A 5 -36.15 -95.66 -26.62
C GLN A 5 -35.08 -94.73 -27.22
N ASN A 6 -34.85 -93.63 -26.51
CA ASN A 6 -33.82 -92.63 -26.72
C ASN A 6 -32.45 -93.20 -26.35
N MET A 7 -31.38 -92.79 -27.05
CA MET A 7 -30.15 -92.33 -26.40
C MET A 7 -29.43 -91.33 -27.29
N ALA A 8 -29.11 -90.20 -26.67
CA ALA A 8 -28.72 -88.96 -27.30
C ALA A 8 -27.20 -88.85 -27.48
N VAL A 9 -26.83 -88.20 -28.58
CA VAL A 9 -25.52 -87.60 -28.85
C VAL A 9 -25.20 -86.60 -27.74
N ALA A 10 -24.07 -86.80 -27.03
CA ALA A 10 -23.55 -85.84 -26.08
C ALA A 10 -22.22 -85.24 -26.59
N ASN A 11 -22.29 -83.96 -26.91
CA ASN A 11 -21.19 -83.04 -27.16
C ASN A 11 -20.14 -83.09 -26.04
N ALA A 12 -18.89 -83.42 -26.35
CA ALA A 12 -17.75 -83.15 -25.49
C ALA A 12 -17.40 -81.64 -25.56
N LYS A 13 -17.79 -80.89 -24.53
CA LYS A 13 -17.39 -79.50 -24.26
C LYS A 13 -16.63 -79.42 -22.90
N PRO A 14 -15.86 -78.34 -22.66
CA PRO A 14 -14.53 -78.38 -22.04
C PRO A 14 -14.57 -78.27 -20.51
N THR A 15 -14.76 -79.39 -19.81
CA THR A 15 -14.68 -79.43 -18.34
C THR A 15 -13.29 -79.83 -17.81
N LEU A 16 -12.39 -80.33 -18.66
CA LEU A 16 -11.04 -80.72 -18.23
C LEU A 16 -10.09 -79.52 -17.97
N LYS A 17 -10.23 -78.41 -18.70
CA LYS A 17 -9.35 -77.22 -18.53
C LYS A 17 -9.58 -76.45 -17.23
N GLU A 18 -10.78 -76.46 -16.65
CA GLU A 18 -11.08 -75.68 -15.41
C GLU A 18 -10.54 -76.33 -14.13
N CYS A 19 -10.42 -77.65 -14.09
CA CYS A 19 -9.91 -78.37 -12.91
C CYS A 19 -8.39 -78.26 -12.76
N GLU A 20 -7.65 -78.34 -13.88
CA GLU A 20 -6.19 -78.21 -13.90
C GLU A 20 -5.74 -76.78 -13.52
N VAL A 21 -6.47 -75.76 -13.95
CA VAL A 21 -6.22 -74.35 -13.59
C VAL A 21 -6.43 -74.10 -12.10
N LYS A 22 -7.45 -74.71 -11.48
CA LYS A 22 -7.69 -74.59 -10.03
C LYS A 22 -6.60 -75.24 -9.18
N GLN A 23 -6.04 -76.38 -9.61
CA GLN A 23 -4.96 -77.05 -8.90
C GLN A 23 -3.60 -76.33 -9.07
N CYS A 24 -3.37 -75.66 -10.19
CA CYS A 24 -2.14 -74.92 -10.44
C CYS A 24 -2.13 -73.48 -9.89
N LEU A 25 -3.29 -72.92 -9.52
CA LEU A 25 -3.42 -71.55 -9.03
C LEU A 25 -2.46 -71.22 -7.87
N PRO A 26 -2.31 -72.06 -6.82
CA PRO A 26 -1.38 -71.78 -5.73
C PRO A 26 0.09 -71.79 -6.18
N GLN A 27 0.44 -72.61 -7.18
CA GLN A 27 1.79 -72.68 -7.73
C GLN A 27 2.12 -71.43 -8.56
N ILE A 28 1.16 -70.95 -9.36
CA ILE A 28 1.27 -69.69 -10.11
C ILE A 28 1.43 -68.50 -9.17
N TYR A 29 0.61 -68.41 -8.11
CA TYR A 29 0.73 -67.37 -7.10
C TYR A 29 2.10 -67.42 -6.39
N LYS A 30 2.56 -68.61 -6.00
CA LYS A 30 3.88 -68.78 -5.37
C LYS A 30 5.00 -68.36 -6.32
N ALA A 31 4.95 -68.73 -7.60
CA ALA A 31 5.95 -68.36 -8.60
C ALA A 31 5.98 -66.85 -8.86
N LEU A 32 4.82 -66.23 -9.06
CA LEU A 32 4.70 -64.78 -9.29
C LEU A 32 5.18 -63.95 -8.09
N LEU A 33 4.82 -64.36 -6.87
CA LEU A 33 5.29 -63.73 -5.64
C LEU A 33 6.80 -63.90 -5.47
N THR A 34 7.32 -65.11 -5.73
CA THR A 34 8.76 -65.37 -5.64
C THR A 34 9.53 -64.54 -6.66
N ALA A 35 9.09 -64.48 -7.91
CA ALA A 35 9.72 -63.67 -8.96
C ALA A 35 9.65 -62.16 -8.66
N SER A 36 8.53 -61.66 -8.14
CA SER A 36 8.37 -60.24 -7.77
C SER A 36 9.25 -59.86 -6.57
N CYS A 37 9.33 -60.73 -5.56
CA CYS A 37 10.18 -60.51 -4.39
C CYS A 37 11.68 -60.61 -4.72
N LEU A 38 12.05 -61.42 -5.71
CA LEU A 38 13.44 -61.57 -6.15
C LEU A 38 13.90 -60.46 -7.09
N SER A 39 13.01 -59.99 -7.98
CA SER A 39 13.36 -58.99 -9.02
C SER A 39 13.20 -57.55 -8.54
N CYS A 40 12.49 -57.31 -7.42
CA CYS A 40 12.24 -55.97 -6.84
C CYS A 40 11.95 -54.86 -7.88
N PRO A 41 10.95 -55.05 -8.76
CA PRO A 41 10.65 -54.07 -9.80
C PRO A 41 10.15 -52.74 -9.21
N ASN A 42 10.55 -51.63 -9.83
CA ASN A 42 10.11 -50.28 -9.46
C ASN A 42 8.58 -50.09 -9.58
N ASP A 43 7.93 -50.88 -10.45
CA ASP A 43 6.48 -50.99 -10.55
C ASP A 43 6.05 -52.47 -10.48
N PRO A 44 5.65 -52.97 -9.30
CA PRO A 44 5.27 -54.37 -9.11
C PRO A 44 3.95 -54.74 -9.79
N ILE A 45 3.06 -53.79 -10.04
CA ILE A 45 1.75 -54.08 -10.65
C ILE A 45 1.92 -54.32 -12.16
N GLN A 46 2.73 -53.50 -12.84
CA GLN A 46 3.03 -53.70 -14.26
C GLN A 46 3.81 -54.99 -14.50
N PHE A 47 4.77 -55.30 -13.62
CA PHE A 47 5.53 -56.56 -13.68
C PHE A 47 4.63 -57.79 -13.55
N LEU A 48 3.69 -57.79 -12.59
CA LEU A 48 2.73 -58.90 -12.43
C LEU A 48 1.84 -59.04 -13.65
N LYS A 49 1.38 -57.92 -14.23
CA LYS A 49 0.52 -57.90 -15.41
C LYS A 49 1.23 -58.44 -16.65
N SER A 50 2.46 -58.01 -16.92
CA SER A 50 3.25 -58.51 -18.05
C SER A 50 3.53 -60.00 -17.92
N THR A 51 3.84 -60.46 -16.70
CA THR A 51 4.14 -61.87 -16.44
C THR A 51 2.88 -62.74 -16.59
N LEU A 52 1.71 -62.26 -16.14
CA LEU A 52 0.41 -62.93 -16.35
C LEU A 52 0.03 -63.05 -17.83
N MET A 53 0.35 -62.06 -18.66
CA MET A 53 0.09 -62.11 -20.11
C MET A 53 0.94 -63.18 -20.80
N VAL A 54 2.19 -63.40 -20.34
CA VAL A 54 3.05 -64.48 -20.85
C VAL A 54 2.46 -65.86 -20.54
N PHE A 55 1.81 -66.02 -19.37
CA PHE A 55 1.16 -67.27 -19.00
C PHE A 55 -0.08 -67.61 -19.83
N GLN A 56 -0.78 -66.62 -20.41
CA GLN A 56 -1.97 -66.87 -21.23
C GLN A 56 -1.66 -67.46 -22.61
N GLY A 57 -0.40 -67.49 -23.04
CA GLY A 57 0.02 -67.98 -24.36
C GLY A 57 0.47 -69.45 -24.43
N HIS A 58 0.52 -70.18 -23.30
CA HIS A 58 0.98 -71.57 -23.27
C HIS A 58 -0.15 -72.51 -22.82
N ASP A 59 -0.54 -73.44 -23.70
CA ASP A 59 -1.67 -74.35 -23.49
C ASP A 59 -1.41 -75.45 -22.44
N ASN A 60 -0.19 -75.60 -21.92
CA ASN A 60 0.15 -76.57 -20.86
C ASN A 60 1.05 -75.95 -19.80
N LEU A 61 0.53 -75.79 -18.58
CA LEU A 61 1.26 -75.21 -17.44
C LEU A 61 2.43 -76.07 -16.92
N HIS A 62 2.46 -77.35 -17.30
CA HIS A 62 3.50 -78.31 -16.92
C HIS A 62 4.80 -78.18 -17.72
N ASP A 63 4.79 -77.47 -18.85
CA ASP A 63 5.94 -77.30 -19.74
C ASP A 63 6.62 -75.92 -19.56
N VAL A 64 6.15 -75.13 -18.60
CA VAL A 64 6.73 -73.83 -18.31
C VAL A 64 7.98 -74.01 -17.45
N ASP A 65 9.15 -73.73 -18.02
CA ASP A 65 10.41 -73.66 -17.27
C ASP A 65 10.41 -72.43 -16.35
N TRP A 66 9.96 -72.66 -15.11
CA TRP A 66 9.82 -71.64 -14.07
C TRP A 66 11.15 -70.96 -13.68
N HIS A 67 12.30 -71.53 -14.05
CA HIS A 67 13.61 -70.96 -13.77
C HIS A 67 13.98 -69.79 -14.69
N LYS A 68 13.38 -69.68 -15.88
CA LYS A 68 13.64 -68.58 -16.83
C LYS A 68 13.15 -67.20 -16.35
N PHE A 69 12.22 -67.16 -15.40
CA PHE A 69 11.69 -65.91 -14.86
C PHE A 69 12.47 -65.37 -13.66
N VAL A 70 13.49 -66.10 -13.20
CA VAL A 70 14.46 -65.63 -12.22
C VAL A 70 15.68 -65.18 -13.01
N ALA A 71 15.84 -63.87 -13.18
CA ALA A 71 16.91 -63.27 -14.01
C ALA A 71 18.35 -63.55 -13.53
N ASP A 72 18.57 -64.47 -12.58
CA ASP A 72 19.89 -64.81 -12.02
C ASP A 72 19.92 -66.21 -11.37
N ALA A 73 19.27 -67.20 -11.99
CA ALA A 73 19.27 -68.58 -11.46
C ALA A 73 20.69 -69.19 -11.38
N GLU A 74 21.60 -68.79 -12.27
CA GLU A 74 23.00 -69.28 -12.30
C GLU A 74 23.84 -68.77 -11.12
N GLN A 75 23.53 -67.60 -10.55
CA GLN A 75 24.33 -67.03 -9.47
C GLN A 75 23.95 -67.57 -8.08
N ARG A 76 22.82 -68.29 -7.96
CA ARG A 76 22.37 -68.89 -6.68
C ARG A 76 22.59 -70.38 -6.54
N THR A 77 22.73 -71.14 -7.62
CA THR A 77 23.18 -72.54 -7.57
C THR A 77 24.57 -72.65 -6.92
N ALA A 78 25.46 -71.67 -7.17
CA ALA A 78 26.76 -71.59 -6.52
C ALA A 78 26.67 -71.35 -5.00
N ALA A 79 25.78 -70.47 -4.54
CA ALA A 79 25.61 -70.18 -3.11
C ALA A 79 24.96 -71.35 -2.34
N THR A 80 24.10 -72.13 -3.02
CA THR A 80 23.43 -73.31 -2.43
C THR A 80 24.39 -74.50 -2.32
N SER A 81 25.33 -74.65 -3.26
CA SER A 81 26.41 -75.65 -3.17
C SER A 81 27.36 -75.38 -1.99
N LEU A 82 27.56 -74.11 -1.63
CA LEU A 82 28.45 -73.71 -0.53
C LEU A 82 27.81 -73.84 0.86
N THR A 83 26.48 -73.88 0.96
CA THR A 83 25.77 -74.05 2.24
C THR A 83 25.48 -75.51 2.59
N LEU A 84 25.73 -76.46 1.67
CA LEU A 84 25.60 -77.90 1.91
C LEU A 84 26.87 -78.55 2.51
N MET A 85 27.95 -77.79 2.73
CA MET A 85 29.25 -78.33 3.18
C MET A 85 29.57 -78.12 4.67
N THR A 86 28.62 -77.71 5.50
CA THR A 86 28.85 -77.63 6.96
C THR A 86 27.59 -77.93 7.76
N VAL A 87 27.11 -79.18 7.71
CA VAL A 87 26.39 -79.76 8.84
C VAL A 87 26.96 -81.15 9.05
N ASP A 88 27.71 -81.29 10.14
CA ASP A 88 28.31 -82.53 10.59
C ASP A 88 27.29 -83.68 10.66
N THR A 89 27.79 -84.84 10.27
CA THR A 89 27.21 -86.17 10.29
C THR A 89 26.32 -86.46 11.50
N VAL A 90 25.02 -86.63 11.25
CA VAL A 90 24.18 -87.54 12.03
C VAL A 90 23.74 -88.63 11.05
N TYR A 91 24.17 -89.86 11.31
CA TYR A 91 23.80 -91.07 10.57
C TYR A 91 22.27 -91.23 10.63
N ILE A 92 21.60 -91.06 9.48
CA ILE A 92 20.17 -91.30 9.33
C ILE A 92 19.99 -92.63 8.60
N ASP A 93 19.34 -93.57 9.27
CA ASP A 93 18.91 -94.87 8.76
C ASP A 93 17.96 -94.68 7.56
N PRO A 94 18.17 -95.32 6.38
CA PRO A 94 17.42 -95.02 5.16
C PRO A 94 15.92 -95.38 5.18
N ASP A 95 15.46 -96.15 6.16
CA ASP A 95 14.11 -96.74 6.17
C ASP A 95 13.07 -95.99 7.02
N ASP A 96 13.34 -94.78 7.51
CA ASP A 96 12.31 -93.90 8.12
C ASP A 96 12.08 -92.59 7.34
N PRO A 97 11.25 -92.62 6.28
CA PRO A 97 10.83 -91.44 5.51
C PRO A 97 10.18 -90.35 6.37
N MET A 98 9.68 -90.68 7.56
CA MET A 98 8.97 -89.77 8.45
C MET A 98 9.94 -88.81 9.18
N LEU A 99 11.16 -89.26 9.49
CA LEU A 99 12.18 -88.48 10.19
C LEU A 99 12.79 -87.36 9.32
N SER A 100 13.07 -87.67 8.04
CA SER A 100 13.60 -86.72 7.05
C SER A 100 12.59 -85.61 6.75
N LEU A 101 11.32 -85.96 6.54
CA LEU A 101 10.25 -84.99 6.29
C LEU A 101 10.08 -84.01 7.47
N CYS A 102 10.17 -84.50 8.71
CA CYS A 102 10.06 -83.69 9.93
C CYS A 102 11.20 -82.67 10.07
N LEU A 103 12.43 -83.06 9.70
CA LEU A 103 13.59 -82.15 9.71
C LEU A 103 13.47 -81.05 8.63
N PHE A 104 13.01 -81.39 7.42
CA PHE A 104 12.73 -80.41 6.37
C PHE A 104 11.61 -79.44 6.78
N GLU A 105 10.54 -79.93 7.41
CA GLU A 105 9.45 -79.09 7.88
C GLU A 105 9.91 -78.12 8.98
N LYS A 106 10.76 -78.58 9.90
CA LYS A 106 11.39 -77.71 10.92
C LYS A 106 12.31 -76.67 10.29
N ALA A 107 13.18 -77.06 9.36
CA ALA A 107 14.08 -76.14 8.67
C ALA A 107 13.30 -75.08 7.87
N TYR A 108 12.26 -75.49 7.14
CA TYR A 108 11.36 -74.58 6.43
C TYR A 108 10.61 -73.64 7.38
N CYS A 109 10.11 -74.15 8.51
CA CYS A 109 9.48 -73.32 9.54
C CYS A 109 10.45 -72.28 10.13
N CYS A 110 11.70 -72.66 10.40
CA CYS A 110 12.74 -71.76 10.89
C CYS A 110 13.08 -70.68 9.85
N TYR A 111 13.30 -71.08 8.59
CA TYR A 111 13.56 -70.15 7.49
C TYR A 111 12.39 -69.17 7.29
N ARG A 112 11.15 -69.67 7.27
CA ARG A 112 9.94 -68.85 7.15
C ARG A 112 9.84 -67.86 8.30
N LYS A 113 10.01 -68.32 9.55
CA LYS A 113 9.98 -67.44 10.73
C LYS A 113 11.06 -66.37 10.66
N HIS A 114 12.28 -66.73 10.26
CA HIS A 114 13.39 -65.80 10.13
C HIS A 114 13.13 -64.74 9.03
N LEU A 115 12.68 -65.18 7.85
CA LEU A 115 12.37 -64.29 6.74
C LEU A 115 11.23 -63.33 7.11
N THR A 116 10.12 -63.85 7.65
CA THR A 116 8.99 -63.03 8.10
C THR A 116 9.42 -62.03 9.17
N SER A 117 10.25 -62.45 10.14
CA SER A 117 10.78 -61.55 11.18
C SER A 117 11.70 -60.46 10.61
N SER A 118 12.55 -60.81 9.64
CA SER A 118 13.47 -59.87 8.97
C SER A 118 12.69 -58.85 8.13
N CYS A 119 11.74 -59.32 7.31
CA CYS A 119 10.85 -58.46 6.52
C CYS A 119 10.03 -57.53 7.42
N PHE A 120 9.46 -58.03 8.51
CA PHE A 120 8.72 -57.21 9.46
C PHE A 120 9.59 -56.15 10.14
N ARG A 121 10.83 -56.49 10.54
CA ARG A 121 11.78 -55.52 11.10
C ARG A 121 12.14 -54.43 10.10
N LYS A 122 12.44 -54.80 8.85
CA LYS A 122 12.72 -53.86 7.76
C LYS A 122 11.51 -52.94 7.49
N TRP A 123 10.31 -53.50 7.42
CA TRP A 123 9.07 -52.74 7.24
C TRP A 123 8.79 -51.80 8.42
N LYS A 124 8.98 -52.25 9.66
CA LYS A 124 8.87 -51.39 10.85
C LYS A 124 9.87 -50.23 10.80
N ARG A 125 11.12 -50.48 10.41
CA ARG A 125 12.13 -49.42 10.25
C ARG A 125 11.75 -48.43 9.15
N PHE A 126 11.31 -48.95 8.00
CA PHE A 126 10.86 -48.13 6.87
C PHE A 126 9.67 -47.25 7.25
N THR A 127 8.67 -47.80 7.95
CA THR A 127 7.49 -47.04 8.37
C THR A 127 7.83 -45.97 9.41
N THR A 128 8.76 -46.26 10.34
CA THR A 128 9.28 -45.23 11.27
C THR A 128 10.04 -44.13 10.53
N GLN A 129 10.93 -44.50 9.60
CA GLN A 129 11.71 -43.54 8.81
C GLN A 129 10.79 -42.67 7.94
N SER A 130 9.86 -43.28 7.22
CA SER A 130 8.89 -42.59 6.37
C SER A 130 8.07 -41.56 7.16
N LYS A 131 7.65 -41.90 8.40
CA LYS A 131 6.98 -40.93 9.29
C LYS A 131 7.89 -39.76 9.66
N SER A 132 9.15 -40.03 9.99
CA SER A 132 10.14 -38.98 10.29
C SER A 132 10.38 -38.07 9.08
N ASP A 133 10.54 -38.65 7.89
CA ASP A 133 10.77 -37.91 6.64
C ASP A 133 9.59 -37.00 6.29
N ILE A 134 8.35 -37.47 6.50
CA ILE A 134 7.14 -36.65 6.31
C ILE A 134 7.13 -35.43 7.23
N ILE A 135 7.49 -35.61 8.50
CA ILE A 135 7.57 -34.51 9.48
C ILE A 135 8.68 -33.52 9.09
N GLU A 136 9.86 -34.02 8.73
CA GLU A 136 10.99 -33.18 8.31
C GLU A 136 10.65 -32.39 7.04
N LEU A 137 10.02 -33.03 6.05
CA LEU A 137 9.58 -32.37 4.83
C LEU A 137 8.56 -31.27 5.14
N ALA A 138 7.59 -31.54 6.02
CA ALA A 138 6.60 -30.54 6.43
C ALA A 138 7.27 -29.32 7.10
N LEU A 139 8.26 -29.54 7.98
CA LEU A 139 9.03 -28.46 8.60
C LEU A 139 9.81 -27.65 7.57
N LYS A 140 10.48 -28.31 6.61
CA LYS A 140 11.21 -27.63 5.53
C LYS A 140 10.28 -26.80 4.65
N MET A 141 9.10 -27.35 4.31
CA MET A 141 8.08 -26.64 3.54
C MET A 141 7.54 -25.42 4.28
N ASP A 142 7.28 -25.51 5.59
CA ASP A 142 6.85 -24.37 6.41
C ASP A 142 7.92 -23.28 6.48
N MET A 143 9.19 -23.66 6.70
CA MET A 143 10.31 -22.71 6.68
C MET A 143 10.46 -22.04 5.31
N ALA A 144 10.34 -22.78 4.21
CA ALA A 144 10.39 -22.25 2.87
C ALA A 144 9.26 -21.25 2.59
N LYS A 145 8.03 -21.59 3.01
CA LYS A 145 6.85 -20.72 2.93
C LYS A 145 7.07 -19.41 3.69
N LYS A 146 7.48 -19.48 4.96
CA LYS A 146 7.77 -18.29 5.78
C LYS A 146 8.87 -17.41 5.16
N ARG A 147 9.92 -18.02 4.60
CA ARG A 147 11.00 -17.28 3.92
C ARG A 147 10.49 -16.59 2.65
N TYR A 148 9.66 -17.25 1.87
CA TYR A 148 9.04 -16.68 0.67
C TYR A 148 8.13 -15.50 1.03
N GLU A 149 7.25 -15.66 2.02
CA GLU A 149 6.36 -14.60 2.50
C GLU A 149 7.14 -13.38 2.97
N ARG A 150 8.18 -13.57 3.79
CA ARG A 150 9.07 -12.49 4.24
C ARG A 150 9.74 -11.78 3.07
N LYS A 151 10.20 -12.52 2.05
CA LYS A 151 10.81 -11.93 0.86
C LYS A 151 9.81 -11.06 0.11
N CYS A 152 8.57 -11.52 -0.08
CA CYS A 152 7.51 -10.74 -0.71
C CYS A 152 7.20 -9.45 0.07
N GLN A 153 7.09 -9.55 1.40
CA GLN A 153 6.88 -8.40 2.28
C GLN A 153 8.03 -7.39 2.18
N LEU A 154 9.29 -7.86 2.16
CA LEU A 154 10.46 -6.98 2.01
C LEU A 154 10.44 -6.24 0.67
N VAL A 155 10.10 -6.93 -0.44
CA VAL A 155 9.98 -6.28 -1.75
C VAL A 155 8.90 -5.19 -1.74
N ALA A 156 7.73 -5.49 -1.16
CA ALA A 156 6.65 -4.51 -1.02
C ALA A 156 7.08 -3.32 -0.15
N LEU A 157 7.76 -3.57 0.97
CA LEU A 157 8.26 -2.54 1.89
C LEU A 157 9.33 -1.67 1.21
N THR A 158 10.24 -2.26 0.44
CA THR A 158 11.25 -1.50 -0.31
C THR A 158 10.60 -0.62 -1.37
N LYS A 159 9.64 -1.14 -2.13
CA LYS A 159 8.86 -0.34 -3.11
C LYS A 159 8.15 0.82 -2.42
N TRP A 160 7.44 0.54 -1.33
CA TRP A 160 6.77 1.56 -0.54
C TRP A 160 7.74 2.61 0.02
N SER A 161 8.86 2.18 0.59
CA SER A 161 9.89 3.10 1.14
C SER A 161 10.44 4.03 0.06
N ASN A 162 10.72 3.50 -1.13
CA ASN A 162 11.19 4.29 -2.27
C ASN A 162 10.13 5.28 -2.75
N TRP A 163 8.87 4.84 -2.83
CA TRP A 163 7.73 5.70 -3.15
C TRP A 163 7.57 6.84 -2.13
N VAL A 164 7.62 6.55 -0.83
CA VAL A 164 7.55 7.56 0.24
C VAL A 164 8.70 8.56 0.12
N LYS A 165 9.93 8.09 -0.12
CA LYS A 165 11.10 8.97 -0.29
C LYS A 165 10.92 9.90 -1.50
N LEU A 166 10.43 9.38 -2.63
CA LEU A 166 10.16 10.19 -3.81
C LEU A 166 9.07 11.24 -3.55
N HIS A 167 7.97 10.83 -2.92
CA HIS A 167 6.88 11.73 -2.57
C HIS A 167 7.33 12.84 -1.62
N LYS A 168 8.12 12.53 -0.59
CA LYS A 168 8.67 13.55 0.31
C LYS A 168 9.54 14.57 -0.43
N LYS A 169 10.36 14.13 -1.39
CA LYS A 169 11.17 15.03 -2.23
C LYS A 169 10.29 15.94 -3.09
N MET A 170 9.28 15.38 -3.75
CA MET A 170 8.33 16.16 -4.57
C MET A 170 7.57 17.18 -3.72
N GLN A 171 7.10 16.76 -2.55
CA GLN A 171 6.40 17.64 -1.61
C GLN A 171 7.31 18.78 -1.14
N ALA A 172 8.57 18.50 -0.79
CA ALA A 172 9.53 19.54 -0.39
C ALA A 172 9.72 20.59 -1.50
N VAL A 173 9.89 20.18 -2.75
CA VAL A 173 10.03 21.09 -3.90
C VAL A 173 8.75 21.92 -4.12
N ALA A 174 7.57 21.29 -3.99
CA ALA A 174 6.30 22.00 -4.12
C ALA A 174 6.11 23.04 -3.01
N THR A 175 6.41 22.67 -1.76
CA THR A 175 6.36 23.58 -0.61
C THR A 175 7.31 24.75 -0.79
N GLU A 176 8.54 24.51 -1.23
CA GLU A 176 9.51 25.59 -1.48
C GLU A 176 9.01 26.58 -2.55
N LYS A 177 8.42 26.08 -3.65
CA LYS A 177 7.83 26.93 -4.68
C LYS A 177 6.69 27.79 -4.13
N LEU A 178 5.78 27.19 -3.36
CA LEU A 178 4.68 27.91 -2.74
C LEU A 178 5.18 28.96 -1.75
N GLU A 179 6.16 28.61 -0.92
CA GLU A 179 6.74 29.52 0.05
C GLU A 179 7.38 30.74 -0.64
N ARG A 180 8.13 30.53 -1.72
CA ARG A 180 8.70 31.62 -2.53
C ARG A 180 7.61 32.56 -3.07
N LEU A 181 6.52 32.02 -3.61
CA LEU A 181 5.41 32.83 -4.13
C LEU A 181 4.71 33.63 -3.02
N VAL A 182 4.44 33.00 -1.87
CA VAL A 182 3.81 33.65 -0.72
C VAL A 182 4.73 34.74 -0.15
N ASN A 183 6.01 34.45 0.01
CA ASN A 183 7.01 35.40 0.50
C ASN A 183 7.16 36.60 -0.45
N ALA A 184 7.18 36.38 -1.76
CA ALA A 184 7.19 37.46 -2.75
C ALA A 184 5.93 38.35 -2.65
N GLY A 185 4.75 37.75 -2.50
CA GLY A 185 3.50 38.50 -2.28
C GLY A 185 3.48 39.26 -0.96
N ARG A 186 4.03 38.69 0.11
CA ARG A 186 4.19 39.36 1.41
C ARG A 186 5.12 40.56 1.30
N LEU A 187 6.29 40.40 0.67
CA LEU A 187 7.27 41.47 0.50
C LEU A 187 6.69 42.64 -0.32
N LYS A 188 5.99 42.36 -1.42
CA LYS A 188 5.30 43.39 -2.22
C LYS A 188 4.31 44.21 -1.38
N ARG A 189 3.51 43.55 -0.52
CA ARG A 189 2.57 44.25 0.37
C ARG A 189 3.27 45.10 1.41
N ILE A 190 4.36 44.59 2.01
CA ILE A 190 5.16 45.34 2.99
C ILE A 190 5.77 46.58 2.34
N ILE A 191 6.40 46.44 1.17
CA ILE A 191 7.00 47.56 0.44
C ILE A 191 5.93 48.59 0.07
N ALA A 192 4.77 48.16 -0.44
CA ALA A 192 3.69 49.07 -0.80
C ALA A 192 3.18 49.86 0.42
N ALA A 193 2.99 49.19 1.57
CA ALA A 193 2.60 49.85 2.82
C ALA A 193 3.66 50.84 3.29
N TRP A 194 4.94 50.45 3.26
CA TRP A 194 6.06 51.32 3.61
C TRP A 194 6.15 52.54 2.69
N CYS A 195 5.99 52.36 1.38
CA CYS A 195 5.98 53.48 0.43
C CYS A 195 4.85 54.47 0.71
N ASN A 196 3.66 54.01 1.13
CA ASN A 196 2.56 54.89 1.52
C ASN A 196 2.90 55.69 2.78
N VAL A 197 3.43 55.03 3.82
CA VAL A 197 3.87 55.70 5.06
C VAL A 197 4.99 56.71 4.77
N ALA A 198 5.94 56.38 3.91
CA ALA A 198 7.03 57.28 3.53
C ALA A 198 6.51 58.52 2.76
N LYS A 199 5.51 58.34 1.88
CA LYS A 199 4.84 59.47 1.20
C LYS A 199 4.11 60.37 2.20
N ASP A 200 3.37 59.79 3.14
CA ASP A 200 2.66 60.54 4.17
C ASP A 200 3.63 61.32 5.05
N SER A 201 4.71 60.68 5.52
CA SER A 201 5.78 61.32 6.29
C SER A 201 6.41 62.50 5.53
N LYS A 202 6.67 62.34 4.23
CA LYS A 202 7.18 63.43 3.39
C LYS A 202 6.20 64.60 3.31
N ARG A 203 4.91 64.34 3.08
CA ARG A 203 3.85 65.37 3.05
C ARG A 203 3.75 66.12 4.37
N THR A 204 3.76 65.38 5.49
CA THR A 204 3.73 65.97 6.83
C THR A 204 4.94 66.87 7.07
N LYS A 205 6.16 66.43 6.70
CA LYS A 205 7.37 67.25 6.82
C LYS A 205 7.32 68.52 5.97
N GLU A 206 6.83 68.42 4.73
CA GLU A 206 6.65 69.58 3.84
C GLU A 206 5.62 70.57 4.40
N TYR A 207 4.53 70.06 4.98
CA TYR A 207 3.52 70.87 5.64
C TYR A 207 4.07 71.66 6.83
N PHE A 208 4.79 71.01 7.75
CA PHE A 208 5.39 71.69 8.90
C PHE A 208 6.44 72.72 8.48
N LYS A 209 7.24 72.41 7.45
CA LYS A 209 8.16 73.40 6.86
C LYS A 209 7.44 74.63 6.31
N ARG A 210 6.32 74.45 5.58
CA ARG A 210 5.51 75.57 5.06
C ARG A 210 4.91 76.42 6.19
N LEU A 211 4.48 75.78 7.28
CA LEU A 211 4.03 76.47 8.49
C LEU A 211 5.13 77.32 9.12
N GLU A 212 6.34 76.76 9.31
CA GLU A 212 7.48 77.46 9.89
C GLU A 212 7.94 78.65 9.05
N MET A 213 7.88 78.54 7.71
CA MET A 213 8.24 79.63 6.80
C MET A 213 7.14 80.71 6.66
N GLY A 214 5.96 80.54 7.29
CA GLY A 214 4.85 81.48 7.14
C GLY A 214 4.23 81.54 5.74
N CYS A 215 4.72 80.74 4.80
CA CYS A 215 4.27 80.68 3.41
C CYS A 215 3.11 79.68 3.27
N ILE A 216 1.88 80.15 3.51
CA ILE A 216 0.70 79.56 2.89
C ILE A 216 0.63 80.11 1.46
N GLU A 217 1.57 79.70 0.60
CA GLU A 217 1.42 79.94 -0.83
C GLU A 217 0.39 78.94 -1.36
N ILE A 218 -0.84 79.45 -1.50
CA ILE A 218 -1.88 78.85 -2.32
C ILE A 218 -1.36 78.90 -3.75
N ASP A 219 -1.29 77.75 -4.40
CA ASP A 219 -0.85 77.60 -5.78
C ASP A 219 -1.78 78.43 -6.70
N ASN A 220 -1.42 79.69 -6.91
CA ASN A 220 -2.11 80.63 -7.78
C ASN A 220 -1.80 80.27 -9.24
N LYS A 221 -2.41 79.18 -9.71
CA LYS A 221 -2.68 78.97 -11.13
C LYS A 221 -4.16 78.68 -11.34
N VAL A 222 -4.99 79.66 -10.99
CA VAL A 222 -6.30 79.81 -11.61
C VAL A 222 -6.34 81.21 -12.19
N HIS A 223 -6.25 81.27 -13.52
CA HIS A 223 -6.53 82.49 -14.26
C HIS A 223 -7.90 83.02 -13.83
N GLN A 224 -7.93 84.29 -13.48
CA GLN A 224 -9.15 85.06 -13.36
C GLN A 224 -9.91 84.99 -14.69
N ILE A 225 -11.05 84.31 -14.68
CA ILE A 225 -12.14 84.60 -15.60
C ILE A 225 -13.28 84.99 -14.68
N GLY A 226 -13.61 86.28 -14.74
CA GLY A 226 -14.51 86.93 -13.81
C GLY A 226 -15.93 86.44 -13.97
N GLU A 227 -16.61 86.27 -12.84
CA GLU A 227 -17.97 86.70 -12.57
C GLU A 227 -18.22 86.51 -11.06
N GLY A 228 -18.50 87.59 -10.33
CA GLY A 228 -18.88 87.56 -8.91
C GLY A 228 -17.79 87.16 -7.92
N CYS A 229 -16.86 88.07 -7.58
CA CYS A 229 -16.07 87.93 -6.36
C CYS A 229 -16.79 88.60 -5.20
N ASP A 230 -17.33 87.79 -4.29
CA ASP A 230 -17.89 88.27 -3.02
C ASP A 230 -16.81 89.00 -2.21
N GLY A 231 -17.14 90.12 -1.57
CA GLY A 231 -16.17 90.94 -0.83
C GLY A 231 -15.39 90.19 0.26
N LEU A 232 -15.92 89.05 0.72
CA LEU A 232 -15.24 88.13 1.64
C LEU A 232 -14.05 87.41 0.99
N SER A 233 -14.12 87.07 -0.29
CA SER A 233 -13.05 86.38 -1.03
C SER A 233 -11.84 87.28 -1.33
N MET A 234 -11.98 88.60 -1.12
CA MET A 234 -10.90 89.60 -1.21
C MET A 234 -10.10 89.74 0.10
N LEU A 235 -10.57 89.14 1.20
CA LEU A 235 -9.86 89.18 2.47
C LEU A 235 -8.55 88.39 2.41
N PRO A 236 -7.48 88.83 3.11
CA PRO A 236 -6.26 88.04 3.27
C PRO A 236 -6.55 86.63 3.77
N SER A 237 -5.87 85.63 3.19
CA SER A 237 -6.07 84.20 3.50
C SER A 237 -5.98 83.88 4.99
N ARG A 238 -5.15 84.61 5.75
CA ARG A 238 -5.03 84.45 7.21
C ARG A 238 -6.28 84.86 7.98
N LEU A 239 -7.02 85.86 7.49
CA LEU A 239 -8.29 86.28 8.08
C LEU A 239 -9.40 85.29 7.73
N LEU A 240 -9.46 84.84 6.47
CA LEU A 240 -10.38 83.78 6.06
C LEU A 240 -10.18 82.49 6.85
N LEU A 241 -8.93 82.09 7.08
CA LEU A 241 -8.61 80.95 7.95
C LEU A 241 -9.15 81.12 9.37
N LYS A 242 -8.98 82.30 9.97
CA LYS A 242 -9.53 82.59 11.29
C LYS A 242 -11.06 82.56 11.29
N ILE A 243 -11.71 83.07 10.25
CA ILE A 243 -13.17 83.05 10.12
C ILE A 243 -13.65 81.59 10.05
N PHE A 244 -13.05 80.78 9.18
CA PHE A 244 -13.43 79.39 9.02
C PHE A 244 -13.12 78.54 10.26
N GLN A 245 -12.11 78.87 11.08
CA GLN A 245 -11.87 78.16 12.36
C GLN A 245 -13.06 78.21 13.34
N TYR A 246 -13.98 79.16 13.20
CA TYR A 246 -15.19 79.25 14.02
C TYR A 246 -16.38 78.45 13.47
N LEU A 247 -16.26 77.90 12.26
CA LEU A 247 -17.32 77.11 11.64
C LEU A 247 -17.20 75.62 12.02
N GLU A 248 -18.32 74.92 11.93
CA GLU A 248 -18.38 73.48 12.13
C GLU A 248 -17.96 72.71 10.86
N LEU A 249 -17.78 71.39 11.00
CA LEU A 249 -17.19 70.56 9.95
C LEU A 249 -18.05 70.52 8.68
N ARG A 250 -19.37 70.41 8.81
CA ARG A 250 -20.32 70.46 7.69
C ARG A 250 -20.26 71.81 7.01
N ASP A 251 -20.14 72.88 7.78
CA ASP A 251 -20.04 74.23 7.23
C ASP A 251 -18.73 74.45 6.49
N TRP A 252 -17.62 73.84 6.91
CA TRP A 252 -16.38 73.83 6.12
C TRP A 252 -16.60 73.20 4.74
N LEU A 253 -17.28 72.06 4.70
CA LEU A 253 -17.54 71.37 3.43
C LEU A 253 -18.47 72.17 2.53
N ASN A 254 -19.53 72.77 3.09
CA ASN A 254 -20.42 73.67 2.36
C ASN A 254 -19.65 74.90 1.84
N CYS A 255 -18.78 75.51 2.66
CA CYS A 255 -17.94 76.64 2.28
C CYS A 255 -16.98 76.30 1.13
N ALA A 256 -16.51 75.04 1.06
CA ALA A 256 -15.66 74.57 -0.03
C ALA A 256 -16.40 74.46 -1.38
N GLU A 257 -17.73 74.48 -1.39
CA GLU A 257 -18.56 74.47 -2.59
C GLU A 257 -18.93 75.87 -3.08
N VAL A 258 -18.77 76.91 -2.23
CA VAL A 258 -19.16 78.30 -2.55
C VAL A 258 -18.31 78.90 -3.68
N CYS A 259 -16.97 78.86 -3.54
CA CYS A 259 -16.06 79.35 -4.57
C CYS A 259 -14.68 78.70 -4.50
N CYS A 260 -13.88 78.87 -5.56
CA CYS A 260 -12.53 78.29 -5.64
C CYS A 260 -11.59 78.80 -4.54
N THR A 261 -11.72 80.08 -4.15
CA THR A 261 -10.90 80.68 -3.09
C THR A 261 -11.20 80.04 -1.74
N TRP A 262 -12.48 79.89 -1.39
CA TRP A 262 -12.88 79.28 -0.12
C TRP A 262 -12.52 77.80 -0.09
N LYS A 263 -12.73 77.10 -1.21
CA LYS A 263 -12.26 75.72 -1.39
C LYS A 263 -10.77 75.57 -1.11
N ALA A 264 -9.93 76.45 -1.64
CA ALA A 264 -8.49 76.42 -1.42
C ALA A 264 -8.12 76.66 0.06
N ILE A 265 -8.83 77.58 0.74
CA ILE A 265 -8.62 77.83 2.17
C ILE A 265 -9.10 76.64 3.02
N ILE A 266 -10.29 76.09 2.75
CA ILE A 266 -10.79 74.92 3.47
C ILE A 266 -9.87 73.72 3.27
N GLN A 267 -9.35 73.51 2.07
CA GLN A 267 -8.40 72.43 1.78
C GLN A 267 -7.00 72.66 2.36
N SER A 268 -6.73 73.85 2.92
CA SER A 268 -5.50 74.06 3.67
C SER A 268 -5.49 73.17 4.92
N GLY A 269 -4.43 72.39 5.11
CA GLY A 269 -4.33 71.41 6.19
C GLY A 269 -4.49 71.97 7.61
N THR A 270 -4.42 73.30 7.78
CA THR A 270 -4.50 73.98 9.08
C THR A 270 -5.84 73.81 9.78
N LEU A 271 -6.96 73.82 9.04
CA LEU A 271 -8.30 73.66 9.61
C LEU A 271 -8.55 72.21 10.07
N TRP A 272 -7.95 71.24 9.38
CA TRP A 272 -8.13 69.81 9.64
C TRP A 272 -7.30 69.27 10.82
N SER A 273 -6.53 70.12 11.50
CA SER A 273 -5.69 69.70 12.63
C SER A 273 -6.49 69.27 13.86
N GLN A 274 -7.66 69.86 14.06
CA GLN A 274 -8.59 69.54 15.13
C GLN A 274 -9.98 69.30 14.53
N ILE A 275 -10.37 68.03 14.41
CA ILE A 275 -11.67 67.65 13.84
C ILE A 275 -12.61 67.23 14.98
N ASN A 276 -13.78 67.86 15.04
CA ASN A 276 -14.81 67.55 16.03
C ASN A 276 -16.10 67.04 15.37
N PHE A 277 -16.28 65.72 15.32
CA PHE A 277 -17.49 65.09 14.81
C PHE A 277 -18.64 65.02 15.84
N SER A 278 -18.39 65.32 17.12
CA SER A 278 -19.41 65.11 18.15
C SER A 278 -20.63 66.03 18.02
N VAL A 279 -20.42 67.21 17.42
CA VAL A 279 -21.47 68.22 17.23
C VAL A 279 -22.43 67.80 16.11
N GLU A 280 -21.90 67.14 15.07
CA GLU A 280 -22.64 66.71 13.87
C GLU A 280 -22.80 65.19 13.78
N LYS A 281 -22.87 64.53 14.95
CA LYS A 281 -22.91 63.06 15.10
C LYS A 281 -23.98 62.34 14.25
N ASP A 282 -25.09 63.02 13.98
CA ASP A 282 -26.23 62.48 13.23
C ASP A 282 -26.12 62.72 11.72
N TRP A 283 -25.35 63.74 11.32
CA TRP A 283 -25.12 64.07 9.91
C TRP A 283 -23.96 63.26 9.33
N ILE A 284 -22.93 62.97 10.13
CA ILE A 284 -21.75 62.30 9.64
C ILE A 284 -22.04 60.85 9.25
N THR A 285 -21.87 60.56 7.96
CA THR A 285 -21.97 59.19 7.43
C THR A 285 -20.61 58.51 7.37
N GLU A 286 -20.64 57.18 7.34
CA GLU A 286 -19.43 56.36 7.25
C GLU A 286 -18.58 56.67 6.00
N SER A 287 -19.24 56.95 4.86
CA SER A 287 -18.55 57.33 3.62
C SER A 287 -17.90 58.69 3.69
N THR A 288 -18.58 59.70 4.25
CA THR A 288 -18.06 61.06 4.37
C THR A 288 -16.87 61.10 5.31
N MET A 289 -16.97 60.43 6.46
CA MET A 289 -15.85 60.32 7.41
C MET A 289 -14.65 59.63 6.76
N LYS A 290 -14.86 58.52 6.05
CA LYS A 290 -13.79 57.82 5.34
C LYS A 290 -13.08 58.73 4.34
N GLN A 291 -13.84 59.50 3.56
CA GLN A 291 -13.27 60.44 2.58
C GLN A 291 -12.45 61.54 3.25
N ILE A 292 -12.97 62.15 4.32
CA ILE A 292 -12.27 63.17 5.09
C ILE A 292 -10.97 62.63 5.67
N LEU A 293 -11.04 61.49 6.36
CA LEU A 293 -9.86 60.89 6.99
C LEU A 293 -8.85 60.41 5.94
N GLN A 294 -9.28 59.85 4.80
CA GLN A 294 -8.32 59.47 3.74
C GLN A 294 -7.62 60.68 3.13
N THR A 295 -8.32 61.80 2.97
CA THR A 295 -7.80 62.99 2.29
C THR A 295 -6.92 63.83 3.19
N TYR A 296 -7.34 64.02 4.45
CA TYR A 296 -6.72 64.98 5.36
C TYR A 296 -5.98 64.35 6.55
N ARG A 297 -5.93 63.01 6.65
CA ARG A 297 -5.20 62.27 7.71
C ARG A 297 -3.82 62.84 8.06
N PRO A 298 -2.95 63.23 7.11
CA PRO A 298 -1.61 63.73 7.45
C PRO A 298 -1.60 65.00 8.32
N PHE A 299 -2.73 65.70 8.41
CA PHE A 299 -2.86 66.96 9.14
C PHE A 299 -3.61 66.80 10.47
N VAL A 300 -4.35 65.70 10.68
CA VAL A 300 -5.20 65.49 11.86
C VAL A 300 -4.35 65.18 13.09
N ILE A 301 -4.43 66.02 14.12
CA ILE A 301 -3.73 65.86 15.40
C ILE A 301 -4.73 65.47 16.49
N HIS A 302 -5.90 66.10 16.50
CA HIS A 302 -6.98 65.81 17.44
C HIS A 302 -8.26 65.45 16.70
N LEU A 303 -8.87 64.34 17.12
CA LEU A 303 -10.10 63.81 16.53
C LEU A 303 -11.09 63.48 17.64
N ASN A 304 -12.23 64.18 17.69
CA ASN A 304 -13.31 63.90 18.62
C ASN A 304 -14.47 63.19 17.90
N LEU A 305 -14.80 61.97 18.34
CA LEU A 305 -15.86 61.11 17.80
C LEU A 305 -17.00 60.85 18.82
N ARG A 306 -17.04 61.62 19.91
CA ARG A 306 -18.00 61.38 21.00
C ARG A 306 -19.44 61.40 20.47
N GLY A 307 -20.22 60.38 20.81
CA GLY A 307 -21.65 60.31 20.46
C GLY A 307 -21.96 59.87 19.03
N CYS A 308 -20.95 59.59 18.19
CA CYS A 308 -21.15 59.07 16.84
C CYS A 308 -21.46 57.56 16.88
N THR A 309 -22.74 57.18 17.01
CA THR A 309 -23.19 55.78 17.17
C THR A 309 -23.34 55.03 15.84
N SER A 310 -23.44 55.75 14.73
CA SER A 310 -23.58 55.20 13.37
C SER A 310 -22.27 54.66 12.79
N LEU A 311 -21.13 54.95 13.42
CA LEU A 311 -19.79 54.65 12.90
C LEU A 311 -19.34 53.24 13.28
N LYS A 312 -18.86 52.47 12.28
CA LYS A 312 -18.35 51.11 12.48
C LYS A 312 -16.82 51.06 12.45
N TRP A 313 -16.25 50.11 13.18
CA TRP A 313 -14.80 49.83 13.26
C TRP A 313 -14.04 49.78 11.92
N PRO A 314 -14.59 49.23 10.80
CA PRO A 314 -13.89 49.22 9.51
C PRO A 314 -13.48 50.60 8.99
N SER A 315 -14.22 51.65 9.36
CA SER A 315 -13.96 53.02 8.92
C SER A 315 -12.96 53.76 9.80
N LEU A 316 -12.75 53.28 11.04
CA LEU A 316 -11.68 53.73 11.92
C LEU A 316 -10.32 53.11 11.56
N LYS A 317 -10.28 52.07 10.71
CA LYS A 317 -9.04 51.42 10.27
C LYS A 317 -8.07 52.39 9.58
N TYR A 318 -8.57 53.48 9.00
CA TYR A 318 -7.76 54.51 8.35
C TYR A 318 -7.10 55.49 9.35
N ILE A 319 -7.50 55.46 10.62
CA ILE A 319 -6.85 56.18 11.72
C ILE A 319 -5.64 55.38 12.24
N ASN A 320 -5.76 54.05 12.26
CA ASN A 320 -4.79 53.09 12.84
C ASN A 320 -3.51 52.83 12.00
N GLY A 321 -2.93 53.86 11.41
CA GLY A 321 -1.51 53.83 11.07
C GLY A 321 -0.71 54.81 11.91
N LEU A 322 -1.07 54.89 13.20
CA LEU A 322 -0.21 55.30 14.31
C LEU A 322 0.50 54.05 14.85
#